data_AF-A0A2S8D3R7-F1
#
_entry.id   AF-A0A2S8D3R7-F1
#
_cell.length_a   1.000
_cell.length_b   1.000
_cell.length_c   1.000
_cell.angle_alpha   90.00
_cell.angle_beta   90.00
_cell.angle_gamma   90.00
#
_symmetry.space_group_name_H-M   'P 1'
#
loop_
_entity.id
_entity.type
_entity.pdbx_description
1 polymer ?
#
loop_
_entity_poly.entity_id
_entity_poly.type
_entity_poly.pdbx_seq_one_letter_code
_entity_poly.pdbx_strand_id
1 'polypeptide(L)'
;MESSLRIVAITNCPAGIAHTYMVAEALEQKARSLGHTIKVETQGSSGVENRLSSEEIAAADYVILATGRGLSGDDRARFTGKKVYEIAISQALKNIDQIFSELPTNSQLFAADSGVKLGKQEMQSGSVMSHLMAGVSAALPFVIGGGILVALANMLVQFGLPYTDMSKGAPSFTWVVESIGYLGFTFMIPIMGAYIASSIADKPAFAPAFLVCYLANDKALLGTQSGAGFLGAVVLGLAIGYFVFWFRKVRLGKALQPLLGSMLIPFVTLLVFGVLTYYVIGPVMSDLMGGLLHFLNTI
;
A
#
# COMPACT_ATOMS: atom_id res chain seq x y z
N MET A 1 11.72 12.76 43.09
CA MET A 1 12.35 11.96 42.03
C MET A 1 11.28 11.71 40.98
N GLU A 2 11.31 12.40 39.85
CA GLU A 2 10.45 12.03 38.72
C GLU A 2 10.82 10.60 38.30
N SER A 3 9.81 9.73 38.19
CA SER A 3 10.00 8.34 37.75
C SER A 3 10.45 8.32 36.30
N SER A 4 11.50 7.54 35.99
CA SER A 4 11.94 7.33 34.62
C SER A 4 10.82 6.65 33.82
N LEU A 5 10.28 7.35 32.82
CA LEU A 5 9.22 6.84 31.96
C LEU A 5 9.80 6.01 30.81
N ARG A 6 9.02 5.01 30.37
CA ARG A 6 9.24 4.25 29.14
C ARG A 6 8.31 4.77 28.06
N ILE A 7 8.88 5.36 27.03
CA ILE A 7 8.15 5.99 25.94
C ILE A 7 8.44 5.22 24.66
N VAL A 8 7.43 5.04 23.82
CA VAL A 8 7.63 4.61 22.45
C VAL A 8 7.04 5.65 21.52
N ALA A 9 7.61 5.80 20.33
CA ALA A 9 7.13 6.78 19.37
C ALA A 9 7.11 6.24 17.95
N ILE A 10 6.16 6.74 17.15
CA ILE A 10 6.19 6.63 15.69
C ILE A 10 6.40 8.03 15.12
N THR A 11 7.36 8.15 14.21
CA THR A 11 7.43 9.30 13.31
C THR A 11 7.10 8.86 11.89
N ASN A 12 6.18 9.56 11.24
CA ASN A 12 5.81 9.29 9.85
C ASN A 12 5.68 10.60 9.08
N CYS A 13 6.44 10.74 7.99
CA CYS A 13 6.29 11.84 7.05
C CYS A 13 6.02 11.26 5.64
N PRO A 14 4.95 11.70 4.93
CA PRO A 14 4.60 11.17 3.61
C PRO A 14 5.71 11.34 2.56
N ALA A 15 6.48 12.43 2.67
CA ALA A 15 7.65 12.70 1.85
C ALA A 15 8.88 11.92 2.35
N GLY A 16 8.98 11.68 3.66
CA GLY A 16 9.87 10.67 4.25
C GLY A 16 11.37 10.87 4.02
N ILE A 17 11.83 12.11 3.78
CA ILE A 17 13.25 12.43 3.50
C ILE A 17 13.95 13.07 4.71
N ALA A 18 13.29 13.96 5.46
CA ALA A 18 13.94 14.72 6.54
C ALA A 18 13.17 14.69 7.86
N HIS A 19 11.91 15.16 7.87
CA HIS A 19 11.14 15.34 9.11
C HIS A 19 10.97 14.06 9.93
N THR A 20 10.84 12.89 9.30
CA THR A 20 10.75 11.60 10.00
C THR A 20 11.95 11.38 10.93
N TYR A 21 13.17 11.54 10.39
CA TYR A 21 14.41 11.28 11.13
C TYR A 21 14.77 12.43 12.08
N MET A 22 14.56 13.68 11.66
CA MET A 22 14.83 14.84 12.52
C MET A 22 13.95 14.86 13.78
N VAL A 23 12.67 14.54 13.64
CA VAL A 23 11.76 14.44 14.80
C VAL A 23 12.14 13.26 15.68
N ALA A 24 12.51 12.12 15.09
CA ALA A 24 12.93 10.94 15.86
C ALA A 24 14.16 11.24 16.72
N GLU A 25 15.20 11.84 16.13
CA GLU A 25 16.41 12.22 16.85
C GLU A 25 16.11 13.27 17.94
N ALA A 26 15.28 14.26 17.65
CA ALA A 26 14.91 15.27 18.64
C ALA A 26 14.12 14.69 19.82
N LEU A 27 13.21 13.73 19.58
CA LEU A 27 12.51 13.00 20.64
C LEU A 27 13.47 12.16 21.49
N GLU A 28 14.42 11.47 20.86
CA GLU A 28 15.46 10.70 21.55
C GLU A 28 16.36 11.56 22.44
N GLN A 29 16.84 12.68 21.91
CA GLN A 29 17.67 13.62 22.66
C GLN A 29 16.90 14.21 23.85
N LYS A 30 15.63 14.61 23.64
CA LYS A 30 14.81 15.18 24.72
C LYS A 30 14.51 14.16 25.80
N ALA A 31 14.11 12.93 25.46
CA ALA A 31 13.86 11.88 26.44
C ALA A 31 15.11 11.60 27.29
N ARG A 32 16.29 11.50 26.66
CA ARG A 32 17.56 11.31 27.37
C ARG A 32 17.86 12.46 28.32
N SER A 33 17.62 13.70 27.90
CA SER A 33 17.83 14.89 28.75
C SER A 33 16.95 14.91 30.01
N LEU A 34 15.77 14.27 29.94
CA LEU A 34 14.82 14.14 31.06
C LEU A 34 15.00 12.82 31.85
N GLY A 35 16.00 12.00 31.51
CA GLY A 35 16.22 10.70 32.16
C GLY A 35 15.15 9.64 31.84
N HIS A 36 14.43 9.80 30.74
CA HIS A 36 13.46 8.82 30.23
C HIS A 36 14.09 7.90 29.19
N THR A 37 13.49 6.74 29.01
CA THR A 37 13.85 5.81 27.93
C THR A 37 12.85 5.97 26.79
N ILE A 38 13.35 6.04 25.56
CA ILE A 38 12.51 6.11 24.37
C ILE A 38 13.04 5.22 23.26
N LYS A 39 12.13 4.59 22.51
CA LYS A 39 12.41 3.97 21.22
C LYS A 39 11.50 4.56 20.15
N VAL A 40 12.07 4.96 19.03
CA VAL A 40 11.33 5.58 17.93
C VAL A 40 11.35 4.68 16.70
N GLU A 41 10.16 4.26 16.25
CA GLU A 41 9.94 3.65 14.95
C GLU A 41 9.80 4.76 13.91
N THR A 42 10.61 4.68 12.86
CA THR A 42 10.64 5.69 11.79
C THR A 42 10.00 5.11 10.54
N GLN A 43 8.97 5.77 10.04
CA GLN A 43 8.23 5.37 8.85
C GLN A 43 8.49 6.42 7.75
N GLY A 44 9.51 6.17 6.94
CA GLY A 44 10.00 7.09 5.91
C GLY A 44 9.75 6.62 4.49
N SER A 45 10.34 7.33 3.52
CA SER A 45 10.28 6.95 2.10
C SER A 45 10.99 5.62 1.81
N SER A 46 11.95 5.25 2.67
CA SER A 46 12.69 4.00 2.67
C SER A 46 11.94 2.81 3.30
N GLY A 47 10.74 3.05 3.84
CA GLY A 47 9.94 2.06 4.59
C GLY A 47 10.03 2.25 6.10
N VAL A 48 9.69 1.20 6.85
CA VAL A 48 9.70 1.18 8.31
C VAL A 48 11.07 0.74 8.83
N GLU A 49 11.69 1.54 9.69
CA GLU A 49 12.94 1.22 10.40
C GLU A 49 12.70 1.28 11.91
N ASN A 50 13.49 0.52 12.68
CA ASN A 50 13.38 0.41 14.15
C ASN A 50 11.98 0.05 14.65
N ARG A 51 11.27 -0.84 13.92
CA ARG A 51 9.91 -1.25 14.23
C ARG A 51 9.78 -1.67 15.71
N LEU A 52 8.76 -1.13 16.38
CA LEU A 52 8.45 -1.41 17.77
C LEU A 52 7.89 -2.84 17.92
N SER A 53 8.45 -3.60 18.85
CA SER A 53 7.96 -4.92 19.23
C SER A 53 6.73 -4.83 20.13
N SER A 54 5.98 -5.92 20.25
CA SER A 54 4.80 -6.00 21.11
C SER A 54 5.17 -5.80 22.59
N GLU A 55 6.33 -6.31 23.01
CA GLU A 55 6.85 -6.19 24.37
C GLU A 55 7.19 -4.73 24.71
N GLU A 56 7.81 -4.01 23.78
CA GLU A 56 8.16 -2.60 23.95
C GLU A 56 6.91 -1.72 24.05
N ILE A 57 5.90 -1.99 23.22
CA ILE A 57 4.62 -1.29 23.28
C ILE A 57 3.91 -1.61 24.60
N ALA A 58 3.90 -2.88 25.01
CA ALA A 58 3.28 -3.32 26.26
C ALA A 58 3.95 -2.68 27.49
N ALA A 59 5.27 -2.53 27.48
CA ALA A 59 6.04 -1.92 28.56
C ALA A 59 6.05 -0.38 28.58
N ALA A 60 5.50 0.27 27.54
CA ALA A 60 5.47 1.73 27.44
C ALA A 60 4.38 2.34 28.33
N ASP A 61 4.74 3.41 29.03
CA ASP A 61 3.84 4.28 29.81
C ASP A 61 3.06 5.21 28.88
N TYR A 62 3.72 5.73 27.85
CA TYR A 62 3.16 6.65 26.86
C TYR A 62 3.63 6.31 25.44
N VAL A 63 2.78 6.61 24.48
CA VAL A 63 3.03 6.45 23.05
C VAL A 63 2.92 7.82 22.37
N ILE A 64 3.96 8.26 21.65
CA ILE A 64 3.92 9.49 20.85
C ILE A 64 3.70 9.14 19.38
N LEU A 65 2.64 9.64 18.78
CA LEU A 65 2.32 9.42 17.37
C LEU A 65 2.51 10.75 16.62
N ALA A 66 3.73 10.99 16.15
CA ALA A 66 4.09 12.15 15.34
C ALA A 66 3.89 11.82 13.85
N THR A 67 2.70 12.12 13.31
CA THR A 67 2.29 11.60 12.00
C THR A 67 1.96 12.72 11.01
N GLY A 68 2.38 12.56 9.75
CA GLY A 68 2.02 13.46 8.63
C GLY A 68 1.02 12.83 7.66
N ARG A 69 0.86 11.50 7.72
CA ARG A 69 -0.28 10.74 7.22
C ARG A 69 -0.77 9.90 8.38
N GLY A 70 -2.08 9.75 8.52
CA GLY A 70 -2.66 8.90 9.55
C GLY A 70 -2.05 7.49 9.57
N LEU A 71 -2.14 6.84 10.72
CA LEU A 71 -1.58 5.50 10.94
C LEU A 71 -2.27 4.44 10.09
N SER A 72 -1.52 3.41 9.71
CA SER A 72 -2.10 2.22 9.09
C SER A 72 -3.06 1.50 10.05
N GLY A 73 -4.00 0.69 9.52
CA GLY A 73 -4.91 -0.08 10.36
C GLY A 73 -4.20 -1.07 11.30
N ASP A 74 -3.06 -1.60 10.87
CA ASP A 74 -2.19 -2.46 11.69
C ASP A 74 -1.54 -1.67 12.82
N ASP A 75 -0.98 -0.49 12.52
CA ASP A 75 -0.38 0.39 13.53
C ASP A 75 -1.40 0.82 14.57
N ARG A 76 -2.62 1.18 14.15
CA ARG A 76 -3.68 1.55 15.10
C ARG A 76 -4.03 0.40 16.03
N ALA A 77 -4.04 -0.84 15.54
CA ALA A 77 -4.32 -2.02 16.35
C ALA A 77 -3.24 -2.24 17.42
N ARG A 78 -1.96 -2.05 17.06
CA ARG A 78 -0.81 -2.25 17.97
C ARG A 78 -0.85 -1.36 19.22
N PHE A 79 -1.40 -0.15 19.12
CA PHE A 79 -1.47 0.80 20.23
C PHE A 79 -2.82 0.84 20.95
N THR A 80 -3.74 -0.08 20.65
CA THR A 80 -5.06 -0.11 21.30
C THR A 80 -4.93 -0.24 22.82
N GLY A 81 -5.62 0.64 23.55
CA GLY A 81 -5.58 0.68 25.02
C GLY A 81 -4.35 1.37 25.62
N LYS A 82 -3.45 1.91 24.81
CA LYS A 82 -2.30 2.70 25.28
C LYS A 82 -2.64 4.18 25.42
N LYS A 83 -1.92 4.89 26.30
CA LYS A 83 -1.98 6.35 26.43
C LYS A 83 -1.19 6.96 25.28
N VAL A 84 -1.90 7.56 24.34
CA VAL A 84 -1.35 8.09 23.09
C VAL A 84 -1.41 9.61 23.09
N TYR A 85 -0.30 10.24 22.74
CA TYR A 85 -0.21 11.66 22.37
C TYR A 85 -0.03 11.77 20.86
N GLU A 86 -1.01 12.33 20.16
CA GLU A 86 -0.94 12.53 18.70
C GLU A 86 -0.53 13.96 18.35
N ILE A 87 0.38 14.09 17.38
CA ILE A 87 0.77 15.40 16.86
C ILE A 87 1.11 15.30 15.37
N ALA A 88 0.81 16.36 14.63
CA ALA A 88 1.24 16.48 13.24
C ALA A 88 2.78 16.51 13.16
N ILE A 89 3.37 15.70 12.29
CA ILE A 89 4.84 15.62 12.14
C ILE A 89 5.48 16.99 11.83
N SER A 90 4.75 17.88 11.14
CA SER A 90 5.20 19.24 10.81
C SER A 90 5.30 20.17 12.02
N GLN A 91 4.58 19.85 13.11
CA GLN A 91 4.60 20.60 14.37
C GLN A 91 5.50 19.95 15.41
N ALA A 92 5.73 18.64 15.31
CA ALA A 92 6.44 17.88 16.33
C ALA A 92 7.85 18.45 16.61
N LEU A 93 8.61 18.79 15.58
CA LEU A 93 9.98 19.29 15.75
C LEU A 93 10.06 20.63 16.50
N LYS A 94 9.07 21.50 16.33
CA LYS A 94 9.03 22.83 16.97
C LYS A 94 8.57 22.76 18.42
N ASN A 95 7.84 21.71 18.77
CA ASN A 95 7.13 21.58 20.04
C ASN A 95 7.65 20.42 20.88
N ILE A 96 8.90 19.98 20.68
CA ILE A 96 9.49 18.83 21.40
C ILE A 96 9.37 18.99 22.92
N ASP A 97 9.70 20.16 23.47
CA ASP A 97 9.58 20.41 24.91
C ASP A 97 8.13 20.29 25.38
N GLN A 98 7.19 20.84 24.61
CA GLN A 98 5.76 20.81 24.92
C GLN A 98 5.21 19.38 24.92
N ILE A 99 5.58 18.56 23.92
CA ILE A 99 5.15 17.16 23.81
C ILE A 99 5.42 16.41 25.12
N PHE A 100 6.65 16.49 25.64
CA PHE A 100 7.03 15.79 26.87
C PHE A 100 6.32 16.35 28.11
N SER A 101 6.13 17.67 28.19
CA SER A 101 5.40 18.28 29.32
C SER A 101 3.91 17.93 29.34
N GLU A 102 3.32 17.67 28.17
CA GLU A 102 1.89 17.40 28.02
C GLU A 102 1.55 15.91 28.01
N LEU A 103 2.55 15.00 27.96
CA LEU A 103 2.32 13.56 28.00
C LEU A 103 1.33 13.14 29.12
N PRO A 104 1.46 13.62 30.38
CA PRO A 104 0.55 13.19 31.44
C PRO A 104 -0.89 13.69 31.28
N THR A 105 -1.07 14.87 30.68
CA THR A 105 -2.33 15.61 30.69
C THR A 105 -3.13 15.43 29.41
N ASN A 106 -2.45 15.29 28.27
CA ASN A 106 -3.05 15.33 26.94
C ASN A 106 -3.00 13.98 26.20
N SER A 107 -2.43 12.93 26.82
CA SER A 107 -2.48 11.58 26.26
C SER A 107 -3.85 10.93 26.51
N GLN A 108 -4.46 10.41 25.46
CA GLN A 108 -5.76 9.74 25.53
C GLN A 108 -5.63 8.23 25.37
N LEU A 109 -6.55 7.47 25.95
CA LEU A 109 -6.62 6.02 25.71
C LEU A 109 -7.00 5.78 24.26
N PHE A 110 -6.11 5.11 23.53
CA PHE A 110 -6.29 4.89 22.11
C PHE A 110 -7.33 3.80 21.85
N ALA A 111 -8.51 4.21 21.38
CA ALA A 111 -9.56 3.29 20.95
C ALA A 111 -9.30 2.85 19.49
N ALA A 112 -9.38 1.55 19.24
CA ALA A 112 -9.52 1.05 17.88
C ALA A 112 -10.86 1.57 17.34
N ASP A 113 -10.80 2.51 16.40
CA ASP A 113 -11.98 3.16 15.85
C ASP A 113 -12.96 2.11 15.27
N SER A 114 -14.25 2.36 15.46
CA SER A 114 -15.37 1.50 15.07
C SER A 114 -15.63 1.60 13.56
N GLY A 115 -14.63 1.27 12.74
CA GLY A 115 -14.79 1.08 11.31
C GLY A 115 -15.46 -0.27 11.03
N VAL A 116 -16.46 -0.28 10.15
CA VAL A 116 -17.18 -1.49 9.68
C VAL A 116 -16.20 -2.64 9.49
N LYS A 117 -16.31 -3.67 10.34
CA LYS A 117 -15.49 -4.87 10.29
C LYS A 117 -15.87 -5.68 9.05
N LEU A 118 -15.18 -5.42 7.94
CA LEU A 118 -14.91 -6.48 6.97
C LEU A 118 -14.08 -7.53 7.73
N GLY A 119 -14.59 -8.77 7.80
CA GLY A 119 -14.12 -9.80 8.72
C GLY A 119 -12.59 -9.95 8.74
N LYS A 120 -12.00 -9.79 9.92
CA LYS A 120 -10.59 -10.13 10.16
C LYS A 120 -10.47 -11.66 10.23
N GLN A 121 -9.92 -12.28 9.19
CA GLN A 121 -9.24 -13.56 9.35
C GLN A 121 -7.84 -13.30 9.92
N GLU A 122 -7.44 -14.10 10.92
CA GLU A 122 -6.09 -14.07 11.50
C GLU A 122 -5.05 -14.31 10.41
N MET A 123 -4.37 -13.24 10.02
CA MET A 123 -3.36 -13.25 8.97
C MET A 123 -2.05 -13.73 9.58
N GLN A 124 -1.67 -14.99 9.31
CA GLN A 124 -0.31 -15.47 9.54
C GLN A 124 0.66 -14.61 8.70
N SER A 125 1.35 -13.70 9.39
CA SER A 125 2.40 -12.85 8.83
C SER A 125 3.48 -13.71 8.18
N GLY A 126 3.64 -13.58 6.85
CA GLY A 126 4.72 -14.20 6.07
C GLY A 126 4.33 -15.35 5.13
N SER A 127 3.08 -15.81 5.12
CA SER A 127 2.65 -16.83 4.14
C SER A 127 2.39 -16.21 2.76
N VAL A 128 2.80 -16.90 1.68
CA VAL A 128 2.44 -16.54 0.30
C VAL A 128 0.93 -16.31 0.17
N MET A 129 0.12 -17.10 0.88
CA MET A 129 -1.33 -16.96 0.90
C MET A 129 -1.81 -15.60 1.43
N SER A 130 -1.08 -15.03 2.41
CA SER A 130 -1.40 -13.71 2.96
C SER A 130 -1.20 -12.59 1.92
N HIS A 131 -0.16 -12.72 1.08
CA HIS A 131 0.12 -11.79 -0.02
C HIS A 131 -0.94 -11.89 -1.12
N LEU A 132 -1.36 -13.10 -1.47
CA LEU A 132 -2.45 -13.31 -2.42
C LEU A 132 -3.75 -12.68 -1.91
N MET A 133 -4.09 -12.88 -0.63
CA MET A 133 -5.30 -12.31 -0.03
C MET A 133 -5.27 -10.79 -0.03
N ALA A 134 -4.12 -10.17 0.22
CA ALA A 134 -3.97 -8.71 0.09
C ALA A 134 -4.33 -8.22 -1.32
N GLY A 135 -3.88 -8.94 -2.36
CA GLY A 135 -4.24 -8.64 -3.74
C GLY A 135 -5.74 -8.76 -4.02
N VAL A 136 -6.34 -9.90 -3.65
CA VAL A 136 -7.77 -10.17 -3.89
C VAL A 136 -8.65 -9.16 -3.18
N SER A 137 -8.37 -8.86 -1.90
CA SER A 137 -9.15 -7.88 -1.14
C SER A 137 -9.04 -6.46 -1.72
N ALA A 138 -7.88 -6.08 -2.26
CA ALA A 138 -7.71 -4.78 -2.89
C ALA A 138 -8.43 -4.66 -4.24
N ALA A 139 -8.59 -5.77 -4.96
CA ALA A 139 -9.27 -5.82 -6.25
C ALA A 139 -10.81 -5.76 -6.11
N LEU A 140 -11.35 -6.28 -5.01
CA LEU A 140 -12.79 -6.44 -4.80
C LEU A 140 -13.62 -5.14 -4.97
N PRO A 141 -13.22 -3.98 -4.41
CA PRO A 141 -13.97 -2.73 -4.60
C PRO A 141 -14.07 -2.28 -6.07
N PHE A 142 -13.05 -2.58 -6.89
CA PHE A 142 -13.03 -2.22 -8.31
C PHE A 142 -14.05 -3.03 -9.10
N VAL A 143 -14.17 -4.33 -8.80
CA VAL A 143 -15.14 -5.23 -9.45
C VAL A 143 -16.55 -4.89 -9.03
N ILE A 144 -16.79 -4.69 -7.73
CA ILE A 144 -18.12 -4.39 -7.21
C ILE A 144 -18.60 -3.04 -7.78
N GLY A 145 -17.78 -1.99 -7.68
CA GLY A 145 -18.13 -0.68 -8.22
C GLY A 145 -18.32 -0.72 -9.74
N GLY A 146 -17.40 -1.36 -10.46
CA GLY A 146 -17.45 -1.47 -11.92
C GLY A 146 -18.68 -2.24 -12.41
N GLY A 147 -18.95 -3.41 -11.82
CA GLY A 147 -20.08 -4.26 -12.18
C GLY A 147 -21.43 -3.61 -11.92
N ILE A 148 -21.59 -2.90 -10.80
CA ILE A 148 -22.83 -2.16 -10.50
C ILE A 148 -23.06 -1.06 -11.55
N LEU A 149 -22.03 -0.31 -11.93
CA LEU A 149 -22.17 0.74 -12.95
C LEU A 149 -22.51 0.17 -14.33
N VAL A 150 -21.85 -0.92 -14.76
CA VAL A 150 -22.18 -1.60 -16.02
C VAL A 150 -23.62 -2.12 -16.00
N ALA A 151 -24.05 -2.75 -14.91
CA ALA A 151 -25.42 -3.25 -14.76
C ALA A 151 -26.46 -2.11 -14.85
N LEU A 152 -26.20 -0.98 -14.16
CA LEU A 152 -27.06 0.20 -14.20
C LEU A 152 -27.11 0.82 -15.60
N ALA A 153 -25.98 0.95 -16.30
CA ALA A 153 -25.95 1.47 -17.66
C ALA A 153 -26.80 0.61 -18.61
N ASN A 154 -26.61 -0.71 -18.57
CA ASN A 154 -27.37 -1.65 -19.40
C ASN A 154 -28.86 -1.68 -19.05
N MET A 155 -29.21 -1.51 -17.78
CA MET A 155 -30.60 -1.34 -17.36
C MET A 155 -31.21 -0.07 -17.95
N LEU A 156 -30.51 1.08 -17.86
CA LEU A 156 -31.00 2.35 -18.41
C LEU A 156 -31.19 2.31 -19.93
N VAL A 157 -30.30 1.64 -20.66
CA VAL A 157 -30.46 1.42 -22.11
C VAL A 157 -31.74 0.62 -22.41
N GLN A 158 -32.04 -0.41 -21.61
CA GLN A 158 -33.29 -1.18 -21.76
C GLN A 158 -34.55 -0.36 -21.48
N PHE A 159 -34.46 0.70 -20.65
CA PHE A 159 -35.54 1.67 -20.44
C PHE A 159 -35.67 2.73 -21.56
N GLY A 160 -34.87 2.62 -22.62
CA GLY A 160 -34.96 3.49 -23.80
C GLY A 160 -34.03 4.69 -23.80
N LEU A 161 -33.05 4.76 -22.89
CA LEU A 161 -32.02 5.80 -22.96
C LEU A 161 -31.07 5.55 -24.15
N PRO A 162 -30.62 6.61 -24.85
CA PRO A 162 -29.75 6.47 -26.02
C PRO A 162 -28.39 5.90 -25.61
N TYR A 163 -27.81 5.08 -26.48
CA TYR A 163 -26.45 4.56 -26.35
C TYR A 163 -25.60 5.03 -27.54
N THR A 164 -24.83 6.09 -27.34
CA THR A 164 -23.91 6.62 -28.34
C THR A 164 -22.49 6.59 -27.80
N ASP A 165 -21.61 5.87 -28.49
CA ASP A 165 -20.18 5.88 -28.17
C ASP A 165 -19.49 7.13 -28.75
N MET A 166 -18.21 7.31 -28.42
CA MET A 166 -17.41 8.40 -28.97
C MET A 166 -17.08 8.27 -30.47
N SER A 167 -17.17 7.08 -31.07
CA SER A 167 -16.91 6.89 -32.51
C SER A 167 -18.08 7.35 -33.38
N LYS A 168 -19.29 7.38 -32.82
CA LYS A 168 -20.55 7.75 -33.50
C LYS A 168 -21.03 9.18 -33.22
N GLY A 169 -20.36 9.93 -32.34
CA GLY A 169 -20.70 11.31 -32.01
C GLY A 169 -20.46 11.68 -30.55
N ALA A 170 -21.28 12.60 -30.02
CA ALA A 170 -21.22 12.96 -28.60
C ALA A 170 -21.62 11.75 -27.72
N PRO A 171 -20.81 11.39 -26.70
CA PRO A 171 -21.06 10.20 -25.90
C PRO A 171 -22.33 10.37 -25.06
N SER A 172 -23.18 9.34 -25.04
CA SER A 172 -24.38 9.35 -24.19
C SER A 172 -24.00 9.11 -22.73
N PHE A 173 -24.86 9.58 -21.81
CA PHE A 173 -24.69 9.32 -20.38
C PHE A 173 -24.55 7.83 -20.07
N THR A 174 -25.36 6.97 -20.70
CA THR A 174 -25.32 5.51 -20.50
C THR A 174 -23.99 4.91 -20.93
N TRP A 175 -23.44 5.33 -22.07
CA TRP A 175 -22.12 4.90 -22.54
C TRP A 175 -21.01 5.35 -21.60
N VAL A 176 -21.08 6.58 -21.08
CA VAL A 176 -20.10 7.09 -20.11
C VAL A 176 -20.14 6.28 -18.81
N VAL A 177 -21.34 6.02 -18.27
CA VAL A 177 -21.50 5.21 -17.04
C VAL A 177 -20.98 3.79 -17.25
N GLU A 178 -21.28 3.17 -18.39
CA GLU A 178 -20.75 1.84 -18.74
C GLU A 178 -19.23 1.84 -18.85
N SER A 179 -18.66 2.86 -19.51
CA SER A 179 -17.22 3.01 -19.70
C SER A 179 -16.47 3.18 -18.38
N ILE A 180 -17.01 3.98 -17.45
CA ILE A 180 -16.49 4.09 -16.08
C ILE A 180 -16.57 2.75 -15.37
N GLY A 181 -17.66 2.01 -15.57
CA GLY A 181 -17.79 0.65 -15.05
C GLY A 181 -16.70 -0.29 -15.55
N TYR A 182 -16.39 -0.25 -16.85
CA TYR A 182 -15.30 -1.03 -17.46
C TYR A 182 -13.91 -0.69 -16.92
N LEU A 183 -13.66 0.56 -16.51
CA LEU A 183 -12.40 0.91 -15.85
C LEU A 183 -12.16 0.08 -14.58
N GLY A 184 -13.22 -0.24 -13.81
CA GLY A 184 -13.12 -1.10 -12.64
C GLY A 184 -12.56 -2.48 -12.98
N PHE A 185 -13.07 -3.10 -14.05
CA PHE A 185 -12.58 -4.39 -14.54
C PHE A 185 -11.14 -4.30 -15.09
N THR A 186 -10.81 -3.21 -15.80
CA THR A 186 -9.47 -2.97 -16.34
C THR A 186 -8.43 -2.82 -15.25
N PHE A 187 -8.73 -2.11 -14.16
CA PHE A 187 -7.78 -1.86 -13.08
C PHE A 187 -7.75 -2.95 -11.99
N MET A 188 -8.70 -3.87 -11.98
CA MET A 188 -8.73 -4.98 -11.03
C MET A 188 -7.41 -5.77 -10.99
N ILE A 189 -6.90 -6.19 -12.16
CA ILE A 189 -5.69 -7.00 -12.29
C ILE A 189 -4.42 -6.21 -11.92
N PRO A 190 -4.22 -4.98 -12.42
CA PRO A 190 -3.14 -4.10 -11.99
C PRO A 190 -3.11 -3.85 -10.47
N ILE A 191 -4.27 -3.56 -9.88
CA ILE A 191 -4.39 -3.31 -8.43
C ILE A 191 -4.03 -4.55 -7.64
N MET A 192 -4.52 -5.71 -8.06
CA MET A 192 -4.21 -6.98 -7.41
C MET A 192 -2.70 -7.23 -7.39
N GLY A 193 -2.02 -7.16 -8.55
CA GLY A 193 -0.58 -7.36 -8.63
C GLY A 193 0.22 -6.33 -7.82
N ALA A 194 -0.23 -5.07 -7.83
CA ALA A 194 0.37 -4.00 -7.05
C ALA A 194 0.26 -4.24 -5.53
N TYR A 195 -0.89 -4.70 -5.05
CA TYR A 195 -1.10 -5.01 -3.64
C TYR A 195 -0.34 -6.27 -3.20
N ILE A 196 -0.28 -7.31 -4.04
CA ILE A 196 0.58 -8.48 -3.79
C ILE A 196 2.04 -8.03 -3.61
N ALA A 197 2.58 -7.25 -4.56
CA ALA A 197 3.96 -6.78 -4.50
C ALA A 197 4.22 -5.87 -3.29
N SER A 198 3.30 -4.93 -3.02
CA SER A 198 3.42 -4.01 -1.89
C SER A 198 3.30 -4.70 -0.53
N SER A 199 2.57 -5.82 -0.45
CA SER A 199 2.48 -6.60 0.79
C SER A 199 3.79 -7.34 1.12
N ILE A 200 4.69 -7.51 0.14
CA ILE A 200 6.02 -8.10 0.33
C ILE A 200 7.08 -7.03 0.58
N ALA A 201 7.05 -5.94 -0.19
CA ALA A 201 8.16 -4.97 -0.24
C ALA A 201 7.76 -3.50 -0.05
N ASP A 202 6.58 -3.25 0.51
CA ASP A 202 6.00 -1.94 0.80
C ASP A 202 5.74 -1.08 -0.45
N LYS A 203 5.52 0.22 -0.20
CA LYS A 203 5.23 1.27 -1.18
C LYS A 203 6.14 1.30 -2.43
N PRO A 204 7.47 1.06 -2.35
CA PRO A 204 8.34 1.11 -3.52
C PRO A 204 7.99 0.10 -4.62
N ALA A 205 7.37 -1.04 -4.27
CA ALA A 205 7.00 -2.09 -5.22
C ALA A 205 5.67 -1.83 -5.92
N PHE A 206 4.83 -0.95 -5.38
CA PHE A 206 3.45 -0.75 -5.85
C PHE A 206 3.38 -0.26 -7.30
N ALA A 207 4.04 0.87 -7.60
CA ALA A 207 3.99 1.50 -8.92
C ALA A 207 4.54 0.59 -10.05
N PRO A 208 5.75 -0.02 -9.92
CA PRO A 208 6.24 -0.89 -10.97
C PRO A 208 5.36 -2.13 -11.15
N ALA A 209 4.84 -2.73 -10.07
CA ALA A 209 3.95 -3.87 -10.17
C ALA A 209 2.61 -3.53 -10.85
N PHE A 210 2.02 -2.37 -10.52
CA PHE A 210 0.81 -1.87 -11.17
C PHE A 210 1.00 -1.74 -12.69
N LEU A 211 2.05 -1.04 -13.11
CA LEU A 211 2.33 -0.78 -14.52
C LEU A 211 2.66 -2.05 -15.29
N VAL A 212 3.45 -2.95 -14.71
CA VAL A 212 3.80 -4.22 -15.34
C VAL A 212 2.58 -5.15 -15.46
N CYS A 213 1.72 -5.21 -14.43
CA CYS A 213 0.50 -6.01 -14.49
C CYS A 213 -0.53 -5.42 -15.46
N TYR A 214 -0.57 -4.09 -15.60
CA TYR A 214 -1.36 -3.42 -16.63
C TYR A 214 -0.86 -3.76 -18.03
N LEU A 215 0.45 -3.65 -18.26
CA LEU A 215 1.09 -4.07 -19.52
C LEU A 215 0.79 -5.54 -19.85
N ALA A 216 0.89 -6.43 -18.86
CA ALA A 216 0.63 -7.86 -19.05
C ALA A 216 -0.84 -8.17 -19.38
N ASN A 217 -1.78 -7.31 -19.00
CA ASN A 217 -3.20 -7.54 -19.19
C ASN A 217 -3.79 -6.77 -20.39
N ASP A 218 -3.09 -5.75 -20.87
CA ASP A 218 -3.48 -5.02 -22.06
C ASP A 218 -3.08 -5.80 -23.33
N LYS A 219 -4.10 -6.33 -24.00
CA LYS A 219 -3.94 -7.15 -25.21
C LYS A 219 -3.30 -6.38 -26.36
N ALA A 220 -3.58 -5.09 -26.48
CA ALA A 220 -3.07 -4.28 -27.58
C ALA A 220 -1.58 -3.96 -27.38
N LEU A 221 -1.19 -3.65 -26.15
CA LEU A 221 0.21 -3.44 -25.78
C LEU A 221 1.00 -4.74 -25.82
N LEU A 222 0.44 -5.86 -25.39
CA LEU A 222 1.14 -7.15 -25.35
C LEU A 222 1.11 -7.91 -26.69
N GLY A 223 0.17 -7.58 -27.58
CA GLY A 223 0.00 -8.25 -28.86
C GLY A 223 -0.57 -9.67 -28.78
N THR A 224 -1.28 -10.01 -27.69
CA THR A 224 -1.82 -11.35 -27.43
C THR A 224 -3.35 -11.40 -27.49
N GLN A 225 -3.92 -12.58 -27.73
CA GLN A 225 -5.39 -12.74 -27.77
C GLN A 225 -6.03 -12.75 -26.38
N SER A 226 -5.30 -13.29 -25.41
CA SER A 226 -5.68 -13.34 -24.00
C SER A 226 -4.70 -12.46 -23.21
N GLY A 227 -5.18 -11.63 -22.29
CA GLY A 227 -4.28 -10.97 -21.35
C GLY A 227 -3.69 -12.01 -20.39
N ALA A 228 -2.61 -11.66 -19.69
CA ALA A 228 -2.03 -12.53 -18.67
C ALA A 228 -2.98 -12.83 -17.49
N GLY A 229 -4.05 -12.03 -17.34
CA GLY A 229 -5.16 -12.33 -16.44
C GLY A 229 -4.77 -12.32 -14.95
N PHE A 230 -5.60 -12.97 -14.14
CA PHE A 230 -5.35 -13.13 -12.70
C PHE A 230 -4.04 -13.89 -12.43
N LEU A 231 -3.75 -14.95 -13.21
CA LEU A 231 -2.54 -15.76 -13.05
C LEU A 231 -1.27 -14.91 -13.25
N GLY A 232 -1.26 -14.09 -14.31
CA GLY A 232 -0.18 -13.15 -14.58
C GLY A 232 0.05 -12.17 -13.43
N ALA A 233 -1.01 -11.59 -12.86
CA ALA A 233 -0.87 -10.65 -11.75
C ALA A 233 -0.38 -11.32 -10.45
N VAL A 234 -0.72 -12.59 -10.19
CA VAL A 234 -0.14 -13.33 -9.05
C VAL A 234 1.35 -13.58 -9.27
N VAL A 235 1.74 -14.10 -10.43
CA VAL A 235 3.15 -14.41 -10.75
C VAL A 235 3.99 -13.13 -10.74
N LEU A 236 3.56 -12.10 -11.46
CA LEU A 236 4.26 -10.82 -11.55
C LEU A 236 4.27 -10.08 -10.22
N GLY A 237 3.15 -10.06 -9.49
CA GLY A 237 3.06 -9.42 -8.18
C GLY A 237 4.03 -10.04 -7.16
N LEU A 238 4.11 -11.37 -7.09
CA LEU A 238 5.05 -12.06 -6.22
C LEU A 238 6.50 -11.84 -6.67
N ALA A 239 6.79 -12.01 -7.97
CA ALA A 239 8.13 -11.86 -8.51
C ALA A 239 8.70 -10.45 -8.30
N ILE A 240 7.89 -9.42 -8.58
CA ILE A 240 8.25 -8.02 -8.35
C ILE A 240 8.40 -7.74 -6.85
N GLY A 241 7.48 -8.24 -6.01
CA GLY A 241 7.56 -8.09 -4.56
C GLY A 241 8.88 -8.61 -4.00
N TYR A 242 9.25 -9.86 -4.31
CA TYR A 242 10.51 -10.45 -3.84
C TYR A 242 11.74 -9.79 -4.45
N PHE A 243 11.69 -9.39 -5.73
CA PHE A 243 12.78 -8.64 -6.36
C PHE A 243 13.05 -7.33 -5.61
N VAL A 244 12.01 -6.53 -5.35
CA VAL A 244 12.15 -5.27 -4.63
C VAL A 244 12.61 -5.50 -3.18
N PHE A 245 12.09 -6.53 -2.52
CA PHE A 245 12.54 -6.91 -1.17
C PHE A 245 14.04 -7.19 -1.10
N TRP A 246 14.61 -7.86 -2.11
CA TRP A 246 16.06 -8.07 -2.20
C TRP A 246 16.81 -6.82 -2.64
N PHE A 247 16.25 -6.06 -3.58
CA PHE A 247 16.91 -4.85 -4.10
C PHE A 247 17.04 -3.76 -3.03
N ARG A 248 16.12 -3.69 -2.06
CA ARG A 248 16.22 -2.81 -0.89
C ARG A 248 17.43 -3.09 0.01
N LYS A 249 18.03 -4.29 -0.06
CA LYS A 249 19.22 -4.65 0.76
C LYS A 249 20.52 -4.13 0.16
N VAL A 250 20.50 -3.58 -1.05
CA VAL A 250 21.67 -2.99 -1.71
C VAL A 250 22.06 -1.72 -0.96
N ARG A 251 23.26 -1.71 -0.37
CA ARG A 251 23.80 -0.53 0.33
C ARG A 251 24.44 0.39 -0.70
N LEU A 252 23.81 1.52 -0.97
CA LEU A 252 24.41 2.59 -1.76
C LEU A 252 25.15 3.56 -0.83
N GLY A 253 26.07 4.35 -1.38
CA GLY A 253 26.73 5.42 -0.61
C GLY A 253 25.71 6.38 0.00
N LYS A 254 26.07 7.04 1.11
CA LYS A 254 25.16 7.93 1.89
C LYS A 254 24.39 8.96 1.04
N ALA A 255 24.95 9.41 -0.08
CA ALA A 255 24.31 10.34 -1.00
C ALA A 255 23.16 9.75 -1.84
N LEU A 256 23.17 8.44 -2.11
CA LEU A 256 22.22 7.76 -3.00
C LEU A 256 21.17 6.94 -2.26
N GLN A 257 21.33 6.72 -0.94
CA GLN A 257 20.40 5.95 -0.13
C GLN A 257 18.95 6.48 -0.18
N PRO A 258 18.68 7.81 -0.17
CA PRO A 258 17.32 8.34 -0.31
C PRO A 258 16.71 8.15 -1.71
N LEU A 259 17.55 8.02 -2.75
CA LEU A 259 17.13 7.79 -4.13
C LEU A 259 16.73 6.33 -4.37
N LEU A 260 17.18 5.40 -3.52
CA LEU A 260 16.93 3.98 -3.67
C LEU A 260 15.42 3.67 -3.69
N GLY A 261 14.68 4.09 -2.66
CA GLY A 261 13.24 3.82 -2.52
C GLY A 261 12.35 4.67 -3.43
N SER A 262 12.74 5.91 -3.67
CA SER A 262 11.91 6.89 -4.38
C SER A 262 12.05 6.82 -5.90
N MET A 263 13.24 6.50 -6.42
CA MET A 263 13.54 6.56 -7.86
C MET A 263 14.12 5.26 -8.40
N LEU A 264 15.15 4.73 -7.75
CA LEU A 264 15.93 3.63 -8.32
C LEU A 264 15.14 2.32 -8.33
N ILE A 265 14.46 1.98 -7.22
CA ILE A 265 13.61 0.80 -7.14
C ILE A 265 12.50 0.86 -8.19
N PRO A 266 11.65 1.91 -8.26
CA PRO A 266 10.62 1.99 -9.30
C PRO A 266 11.18 1.90 -10.71
N PHE A 267 12.27 2.62 -11.00
CA PHE A 267 12.88 2.65 -12.34
C PHE A 267 13.44 1.29 -12.77
N VAL A 268 14.32 0.70 -11.96
CA VAL A 268 15.00 -0.56 -12.31
C VAL A 268 13.98 -1.70 -12.36
N THR A 269 13.06 -1.75 -11.41
CA THR A 269 12.01 -2.79 -11.39
C THR A 269 11.12 -2.69 -12.61
N LEU A 270 10.69 -1.48 -12.99
CA LEU A 270 9.86 -1.27 -14.18
C LEU A 270 10.62 -1.60 -15.47
N LEU A 271 11.90 -1.22 -15.57
CA LEU A 271 12.72 -1.53 -16.75
C LEU A 271 12.89 -3.04 -16.91
N VAL A 272 13.31 -3.74 -15.85
CA VAL A 272 13.57 -5.18 -15.88
C VAL A 272 12.28 -5.94 -16.12
N PHE A 273 11.26 -5.74 -15.28
CA PHE A 273 10.02 -6.51 -15.37
C PHE A 273 9.13 -6.06 -16.52
N GLY A 274 9.18 -4.80 -16.95
CA GLY A 274 8.45 -4.33 -18.13
C GLY A 274 8.95 -5.01 -19.40
N VAL A 275 10.28 -5.01 -19.63
CA VAL A 275 10.90 -5.69 -20.79
C VAL A 275 10.69 -7.20 -20.70
N LEU A 276 10.93 -7.80 -19.54
CA LEU A 276 10.74 -9.24 -19.32
C LEU A 276 9.28 -9.66 -19.54
N THR A 277 8.32 -8.83 -19.12
CA THR A 277 6.89 -9.10 -19.33
C THR A 277 6.50 -9.00 -20.78
N TYR A 278 7.00 -7.99 -21.49
CA TYR A 278 6.70 -7.83 -22.90
C TYR A 278 7.19 -9.03 -23.74
N TYR A 279 8.45 -9.46 -23.54
CA TYR A 279 9.05 -10.50 -24.38
C TYR A 279 8.83 -11.93 -23.90
N VAL A 280 8.62 -12.15 -22.60
CA VAL A 280 8.65 -13.50 -22.02
C VAL A 280 7.41 -13.78 -21.15
N ILE A 281 7.24 -13.06 -20.04
CA ILE A 281 6.23 -13.46 -19.04
C ILE A 281 4.82 -13.26 -19.60
N GLY A 282 4.55 -12.15 -20.26
CA GLY A 282 3.23 -11.83 -20.77
C GLY A 282 2.71 -12.86 -21.78
N PRO A 283 3.44 -13.16 -22.87
CA PRO A 283 3.04 -14.18 -23.84
C PRO A 283 2.81 -15.56 -23.18
N VAL A 284 3.74 -16.01 -22.33
CA VAL A 284 3.62 -17.31 -21.63
C VAL A 284 2.36 -17.34 -20.73
N MET A 285 2.10 -16.27 -19.98
CA MET A 285 0.93 -16.20 -19.11
C MET A 285 -0.37 -16.06 -19.91
N SER A 286 -0.34 -15.35 -21.04
CA SER A 286 -1.46 -15.27 -21.99
C SER A 286 -1.83 -16.66 -22.51
N ASP A 287 -0.85 -17.47 -22.92
CA ASP A 287 -1.09 -18.82 -23.45
C ASP A 287 -1.65 -19.75 -22.38
N LEU A 288 -1.12 -19.68 -21.16
CA LEU A 288 -1.65 -20.42 -20.01
C LEU A 288 -3.09 -20.01 -19.70
N MET A 289 -3.38 -18.70 -19.69
CA MET A 289 -4.74 -18.19 -19.52
C MET A 289 -5.67 -18.63 -20.67
N GLY A 290 -5.18 -18.59 -21.91
CA GLY A 290 -5.92 -19.04 -23.09
C GLY A 290 -6.25 -20.54 -23.01
N GLY A 291 -5.30 -21.37 -22.60
CA GLY A 291 -5.51 -22.80 -22.37
C GLY A 291 -6.53 -23.08 -21.27
N LEU A 292 -6.46 -22.34 -20.16
CA LEU A 292 -7.45 -22.43 -19.08
C LEU A 292 -8.85 -22.04 -19.57
N LEU A 293 -8.98 -20.94 -20.31
CA LEU A 293 -10.26 -20.49 -20.87
C LEU A 293 -10.80 -21.49 -21.88
N HIS A 294 -9.95 -22.08 -22.72
CA HIS A 294 -10.35 -23.12 -23.66
C HIS A 294 -10.90 -24.34 -22.92
N PHE A 295 -10.19 -24.81 -21.89
CA PHE A 295 -10.66 -25.90 -21.03
C PHE A 295 -12.02 -25.57 -20.41
N LEU A 296 -12.17 -24.40 -19.78
CA LEU A 296 -13.42 -23.98 -19.14
C LEU A 296 -14.61 -23.86 -20.11
N ASN A 297 -14.36 -23.53 -21.38
CA ASN A 297 -15.40 -23.47 -22.41
C ASN A 297 -15.77 -24.86 -22.98
N THR A 298 -14.98 -25.88 -22.70
CA THR A 298 -15.19 -27.26 -23.19
C THR A 298 -15.80 -28.21 -22.16
N ILE A 299 -15.96 -27.77 -20.90
CA ILE A 299 -16.69 -28.47 -19.82
C ILE A 299 -18.07 -27.85 -19.65
#